data_AF-A0A415CHC7-F1
#
_entry.id   AF-A0A415CHC7-F1
#
_cell.length_a   1.000
_cell.length_b   1.000
_cell.length_c   1.000
_cell.angle_alpha   90.00
_cell.angle_beta   90.00
_cell.angle_gamma   90.00
#
_symmetry.space_group_name_H-M   'P 1'
#
loop_
_entity.id
_entity.type
_entity.pdbx_description
1 polymer ?
#
loop_
_entity_poly.entity_id
_entity_poly.type
_entity_poly.pdbx_seq_one_letter_code
_entity_poly.pdbx_strand_id
1 'polypeptide(L)'
;MFYSGLVVTCKPGQFESVGEALKSLPVEVHQSDAASGRYVVVLEEPSVEAETERFRAIQMLPFVADVSLIVHRNEPDDDTN
;
A
#
# COMPACT_ATOMS: atom_id res chain seq x y z
N MET A 1 12.31 -3.27 10.96
CA MET A 1 10.92 -3.20 10.43
C MET A 1 11.00 -2.75 8.97
N PHE A 2 10.13 -3.23 8.08
CA PHE A 2 10.14 -2.84 6.66
C PHE A 2 8.99 -1.90 6.35
N TYR A 3 9.30 -0.76 5.74
CA TYR A 3 8.33 0.26 5.34
C TYR A 3 8.34 0.42 3.83
N SER A 4 7.17 0.25 3.24
CA SER A 4 6.97 0.40 1.79
C SER A 4 5.89 1.41 1.48
N GLY A 5 6.26 2.42 0.68
CA GLY A 5 5.35 3.42 0.16
C GLY A 5 4.80 2.98 -1.19
N LEU A 6 3.48 2.86 -1.29
CA LEU A 6 2.76 2.38 -2.46
C LEU A 6 1.85 3.45 -3.04
N VAL A 7 1.71 3.46 -4.35
CA VAL A 7 0.59 4.11 -5.04
C VAL A 7 -0.33 3.04 -5.60
N VAL A 8 -1.58 3.06 -5.15
CA VAL A 8 -2.65 2.20 -5.65
C VAL A 8 -3.50 3.00 -6.62
N THR A 9 -3.58 2.55 -7.87
CA THR A 9 -4.43 3.16 -8.90
C THR A 9 -5.70 2.33 -9.06
N CYS A 10 -6.86 2.97 -9.05
CA CYS A 10 -8.16 2.34 -9.16
C CYS A 10 -8.63 2.31 -10.62
N LYS A 11 -9.50 1.36 -10.95
CA LYS A 11 -10.29 1.42 -12.19
C LYS A 11 -11.26 2.62 -12.14
N PRO A 12 -11.60 3.25 -13.29
CA PRO A 12 -12.53 4.36 -13.35
C PRO A 12 -13.87 4.04 -12.67
N GLY A 13 -14.36 4.95 -11.83
CA GLY A 13 -15.63 4.80 -11.11
C GLY A 13 -15.61 3.85 -9.91
N GLN A 14 -14.46 3.27 -9.56
CA GLN A 14 -14.34 2.29 -8.47
C GLN A 14 -13.53 2.81 -7.27
N PHE A 15 -13.32 4.13 -7.20
CA PHE A 15 -12.48 4.75 -6.19
C PHE A 15 -12.95 4.44 -4.76
N GLU A 16 -14.24 4.56 -4.49
CA GLU A 16 -14.80 4.31 -3.15
C GLU A 16 -14.68 2.83 -2.76
N SER A 17 -14.98 1.91 -3.69
CA SER A 17 -14.89 0.47 -3.46
C SER A 17 -13.47 0.01 -3.14
N VAL A 18 -12.46 0.56 -3.83
CA VAL A 18 -11.06 0.29 -3.49
C VAL A 18 -10.69 0.91 -2.14
N GLY A 19 -11.19 2.11 -1.84
CA GLY A 19 -10.96 2.76 -0.55
C GLY A 19 -11.51 1.97 0.64
N GLU A 20 -12.70 1.38 0.50
CA GLU A 20 -13.27 0.47 1.50
C GLU A 20 -12.45 -0.81 1.67
N ALA A 21 -12.00 -1.40 0.55
CA ALA A 21 -11.14 -2.58 0.58
C ALA A 21 -9.80 -2.29 1.28
N LEU A 22 -9.16 -1.15 0.99
CA LEU A 22 -7.91 -0.75 1.64
C LEU A 22 -8.08 -0.56 3.16
N LYS A 23 -9.20 0.00 3.62
CA LYS A 23 -9.51 0.15 5.06
C LYS A 23 -9.68 -1.19 5.78
N SER A 24 -9.99 -2.27 5.06
CA SER A 24 -10.11 -3.61 5.63
C SER A 24 -8.76 -4.33 5.78
N LEU A 25 -7.70 -3.77 5.19
CA LEU A 25 -6.33 -4.26 5.30
C LEU A 25 -5.57 -3.50 6.39
N PRO A 26 -4.58 -4.12 7.05
CA PRO A 26 -3.69 -3.45 7.99
C PRO A 26 -2.64 -2.64 7.22
N VAL A 27 -3.10 -1.59 6.55
CA VAL A 27 -2.27 -0.64 5.80
C VAL A 27 -2.73 0.78 6.11
N GLU A 28 -1.80 1.73 6.06
CA GLU A 28 -2.12 3.13 6.34
C GLU A 28 -2.31 3.92 5.05
N VAL A 29 -3.48 4.52 4.86
CA VAL A 29 -3.76 5.39 3.71
C VAL A 29 -3.45 6.83 4.11
N HIS A 30 -2.39 7.41 3.52
CA HIS A 30 -1.96 8.78 3.82
C HIS A 30 -2.59 9.83 2.89
N GLN A 31 -2.88 9.45 1.65
CA GLN A 31 -3.49 10.36 0.69
C GLN A 31 -4.51 9.62 -0.17
N SER A 32 -5.63 10.29 -0.43
CA SER A 32 -6.68 9.85 -1.33
C SER A 32 -6.93 10.96 -2.35
N ASP A 33 -6.82 10.62 -3.63
CA ASP A 33 -7.10 11.53 -4.74
C ASP A 33 -8.14 10.91 -5.67
N ALA A 34 -9.40 11.29 -5.45
CA ALA A 34 -10.52 10.82 -6.26
C ALA A 34 -10.45 11.31 -7.71
N ALA A 35 -9.80 12.46 -7.97
CA ALA A 35 -9.73 13.04 -9.31
C ALA A 35 -8.80 12.23 -10.22
N SER A 36 -7.67 11.73 -9.69
CA SER A 36 -6.77 10.83 -10.41
C SER A 36 -7.04 9.34 -10.16
N GLY A 37 -7.93 9.01 -9.23
CA GLY A 37 -8.27 7.62 -8.86
C GLY A 37 -7.15 6.91 -8.11
N ARG A 38 -6.38 7.64 -7.29
CA ARG A 38 -5.15 7.12 -6.64
C ARG A 38 -5.20 7.21 -5.13
N TYR A 39 -4.54 6.24 -4.49
CA TYR A 39 -4.25 6.25 -3.06
C TYR A 39 -2.74 6.16 -2.84
N VAL A 40 -2.24 6.90 -1.85
CA VAL A 40 -0.89 6.71 -1.30
C VAL A 40 -1.03 5.92 -0.02
N VAL A 41 -0.37 4.77 0.03
CA VAL A 41 -0.49 3.79 1.11
C VAL A 41 0.90 3.48 1.66
N VAL A 42 1.02 3.37 2.98
CA VAL A 42 2.21 2.86 3.65
C VAL A 42 1.90 1.47 4.20
N LEU A 43 2.84 0.58 3.99
CA LEU A 43 2.81 -0.80 4.41
C LEU A 43 3.97 -1.04 5.36
N GLU A 44 3.66 -1.63 6.51
CA GLU A 44 4.63 -1.91 7.57
C GLU A 44 4.59 -3.41 7.87
N GLU A 45 5.71 -4.10 7.66
CA GLU A 45 5.78 -5.54 7.86
C GLU A 45 7.10 -5.96 8.54
N PRO A 46 7.11 -7.09 9.26
CA PRO A 46 8.29 -7.55 9.99
C PRO A 46 9.34 -8.20 9.09
N SER A 47 8.99 -8.59 7.85
CA SER A 47 9.92 -9.20 6.89
C SER A 47 9.59 -8.82 5.44
N VAL A 48 10.57 -8.98 4.55
CA VAL A 48 10.42 -8.76 3.11
C VAL A 48 9.39 -9.71 2.49
N GLU A 49 9.29 -10.95 2.99
CA GLU A 49 8.31 -11.92 2.54
C GLU A 49 6.89 -11.49 2.89
N ALA A 50 6.66 -11.05 4.12
CA ALA A 50 5.37 -10.53 4.58
C ALA A 50 4.98 -9.27 3.79
N GLU A 51 5.94 -8.39 3.52
CA GLU A 51 5.74 -7.24 2.64
C GLU A 51 5.32 -7.67 1.23
N THR A 52 6.01 -8.64 0.65
CA THR A 52 5.74 -9.11 -0.71
C THR A 52 4.35 -9.74 -0.81
N GLU A 53 3.96 -10.53 0.20
CA GLU A 53 2.63 -11.13 0.29
C GLU A 53 1.54 -10.06 0.37
N ARG A 54 1.73 -9.06 1.23
CA ARG A 54 0.80 -7.94 1.39
C ARG A 54 0.70 -7.08 0.14
N PHE A 55 1.82 -6.78 -0.51
CA PHE A 55 1.86 -6.06 -1.78
C PHE A 55 1.05 -6.80 -2.86
N ARG A 56 1.23 -8.13 -2.97
CA ARG A 56 0.43 -8.95 -3.89
C ARG A 56 -1.05 -8.97 -3.51
N ALA A 57 -1.39 -9.01 -2.22
CA ALA A 57 -2.77 -8.97 -1.77
C ALA A 57 -3.47 -7.66 -2.22
N ILE A 58 -2.77 -6.51 -2.11
CA ILE A 58 -3.27 -5.21 -2.57
C ILE A 58 -3.44 -5.22 -4.10
N GLN A 59 -2.46 -5.77 -4.84
CA GLN A 59 -2.55 -5.89 -6.30
C GLN A 59 -3.74 -6.74 -6.77
N MET A 60 -4.12 -7.75 -5.98
CA MET A 60 -5.24 -8.65 -6.29
C MET A 60 -6.60 -8.12 -5.85
N LEU A 61 -6.66 -6.97 -5.17
CA LEU A 61 -7.93 -6.39 -4.76
C LEU A 61 -8.83 -6.11 -5.98
N PRO A 62 -10.15 -6.40 -5.88
CA PRO A 62 -11.09 -6.01 -6.90
C PRO A 62 -10.97 -4.52 -7.24
N PHE A 63 -11.03 -4.22 -8.53
CA PHE A 63 -11.02 -2.86 -9.07
C PHE A 63 -9.72 -2.07 -8.89
N VAL A 64 -8.67 -2.65 -8.33
CA VAL A 64 -7.32 -2.13 -8.50
C VAL A 64 -6.88 -2.32 -9.95
N ALA A 65 -6.30 -1.27 -10.52
CA ALA A 65 -5.75 -1.25 -11.88
C ALA A 65 -4.23 -1.42 -11.87
N ASP A 66 -3.55 -0.79 -10.91
CA ASP A 66 -2.10 -0.89 -10.74
C ASP A 66 -1.70 -0.65 -9.27
N VAL A 67 -0.58 -1.24 -8.86
CA VAL A 67 0.09 -0.90 -7.60
C VAL A 67 1.57 -0.70 -7.88
N SER A 68 2.05 0.50 -7.63
CA SER A 68 3.44 0.89 -7.85
C SER A 68 4.16 1.08 -6.50
N LEU A 69 5.28 0.39 -6.32
CA LEU A 69 6.18 0.61 -5.19
C LEU A 69 7.05 1.86 -5.45
N ILE A 70 6.97 2.85 -4.56
CA ILE A 70 7.71 4.12 -4.67
C ILE A 70 9.00 4.08 -3.86
N VAL A 71 8.92 3.59 -2.63
CA VAL A 71 10.02 3.56 -1.68
C VAL A 71 9.94 2.27 -0.88
N HIS A 72 11.09 1.67 -0.64
CA HIS A 72 11.28 0.60 0.31
C HIS A 72 12.40 1.03 1.28
N ARG A 73 12.14 0.98 2.58
CA ARG A 73 13.12 1.24 3.63
C ARG A 73 13.11 0.09 4.63
N ASN A 74 14.31 -0.35 4.97
CA ASN A 74 14.51 -1.18 6.15
C ASN A 74 14.94 -0.24 7.28
N GLU A 75 14.23 -0.24 8.41
CA GLU A 75 14.79 0.27 9.66
C GLU A 75 15.82 -0.76 10.13
N PRO A 76 17.14 -0.45 10.10
CA PRO A 76 18.08 -1.21 10.90
C PRO A 76 17.63 -1.08 12.36
N ASP A 77 17.73 -2.16 13.14
CA ASP A 77 17.67 -2.04 14.59
C ASP A 77 18.62 -0.91 14.98
N ASP A 78 18.15 0.08 15.74
CA ASP A 78 18.97 1.16 16.26
C ASP A 78 20.22 0.54 16.91
N ASP A 79 21.35 0.57 16.20
CA ASP A 79 22.67 0.35 16.79
C ASP A 79 22.84 1.49 17.77
N THR A 80 22.43 1.21 19.00
CA THR A 80 22.48 2.10 20.14
C THR A 80 23.95 2.44 20.35
N ASN A 81 24.34 3.68 20.02
CA ASN A 81 25.67 4.20 20.31
C ASN A 81 25.81 4.60 21.78
#